data_AF-A0A433ENG6-F1
#
_entry.id   AF-A0A433ENG6-F1
#
_cell.length_a   1.000
_cell.length_b   1.000
_cell.length_c   1.000
_cell.angle_alpha   90.00
_cell.angle_beta   90.00
_cell.angle_gamma   90.00
#
_symmetry.space_group_name_H-M   'P 1'
#
loop_
_entity.id
_entity.type
_entity.pdbx_description
1 polymer ?
#
loop_
_entity_poly.entity_id
_entity_poly.type
_entity_poly.pdbx_seq_one_letter_code
_entity_poly.pdbx_strand_id
1 'polypeptide(L)'
;RSTRLSNPIAKRFGRIGGKMEATLKVNHVALRAKYPEKAPAYSVVIGQIHASKWEKKVKGFGWGNEPLKIYYKKWPNHDKGSVFWTYERNLPKDDANRRDIAYPVWGNLWTNPEDPGEAGLALGEALSYVVNVHGDVMYLTFEADGHETVEYKINLANAVDANGKLDKHDHPYGYTLDWNYFKAGAYNQCSTKDDPGFWYPACLGTGNWEEDKANGDYASVTFTRLEVGESVAPKANHGEQTKIGATLNEKVGMSISDIPDNALTAIKAIEPSFTVNEVEKELKHGKTYLDVEGVLADGREIEFDMLQVADEWKVVEVQRDLVWSQLPENVSGALKQSSPDFEAKRIIESIQHGTGITVYEFYAVDSQGKESRKEVKVEGGEAVVLAKEWQH
;
A
#
# COMPACT_ATOMS: atom_id res chain seq x y z
N ARG A 1 12.74 16.26 -13.86
CA ARG A 1 11.69 16.08 -14.90
C ARG A 1 10.40 15.76 -14.16
N SER A 2 9.31 16.47 -14.47
CA SER A 2 8.07 16.42 -13.68
C SER A 2 7.19 15.22 -14.08
N THR A 3 6.59 14.57 -13.09
CA THR A 3 5.64 13.45 -13.22
C THR A 3 4.23 13.95 -12.83
N ARG A 4 3.21 13.67 -13.64
CA ARG A 4 1.81 13.97 -13.31
C ARG A 4 0.86 12.82 -13.61
N LEU A 5 -0.26 12.83 -12.90
CA LEU A 5 -1.38 11.91 -12.99
C LEU A 5 -2.47 12.46 -13.92
N SER A 6 -3.45 11.61 -14.26
CA SER A 6 -4.44 11.80 -15.33
C SER A 6 -5.06 13.22 -15.38
N ASN A 7 -4.73 14.02 -16.40
CA ASN A 7 -5.19 15.41 -16.53
C ASN A 7 -5.32 15.82 -18.01
N PRO A 8 -6.36 16.59 -18.43
CA PRO A 8 -6.52 17.10 -19.80
C PRO A 8 -5.37 18.01 -20.31
N ILE A 9 -4.42 18.39 -19.44
CA ILE A 9 -3.22 19.18 -19.77
C ILE A 9 -1.94 18.31 -19.74
N ALA A 10 -2.05 16.97 -19.65
CA ALA A 10 -0.92 16.04 -19.58
C ALA A 10 0.18 16.28 -20.65
N LYS A 11 -0.21 16.78 -21.83
CA LYS A 11 0.69 17.18 -22.93
C LYS A 11 1.69 18.30 -22.60
N ARG A 12 1.54 19.02 -21.48
CA ARG A 12 2.46 20.10 -21.04
C ARG A 12 3.50 19.63 -20.02
N PHE A 13 3.45 18.38 -19.58
CA PHE A 13 4.36 17.85 -18.56
C PHE A 13 5.46 17.00 -19.19
N GLY A 14 6.60 16.90 -18.48
CA GLY A 14 7.76 16.17 -18.96
C GLY A 14 7.49 14.67 -19.13
N ARG A 15 6.69 14.07 -18.23
CA ARG A 15 6.25 12.66 -18.22
C ARG A 15 4.94 12.46 -17.42
N ILE A 16 4.20 11.40 -17.72
CA ILE A 16 3.10 10.87 -16.90
C ILE A 16 3.68 9.68 -16.10
N GLY A 17 3.51 9.68 -14.78
CA GLY A 17 4.17 8.71 -13.90
C GLY A 17 5.72 8.79 -13.93
N GLY A 18 6.38 7.83 -13.28
CA GLY A 18 7.84 7.68 -13.31
C GLY A 18 8.34 6.68 -12.28
N LYS A 19 9.55 6.16 -12.48
CA LYS A 19 10.20 5.24 -11.54
C LYS A 19 11.53 5.82 -11.04
N MET A 20 11.78 5.74 -9.73
CA MET A 20 13.07 6.01 -9.09
C MET A 20 13.53 4.78 -8.34
N GLU A 21 14.74 4.32 -8.61
CA GLU A 21 15.35 3.17 -7.95
C GLU A 21 16.65 3.63 -7.28
N ALA A 22 16.85 3.25 -6.02
CA ALA A 22 18.06 3.56 -5.30
C ALA A 22 18.55 2.37 -4.50
N THR A 23 19.87 2.20 -4.45
CA THR A 23 20.56 1.34 -3.47
C THR A 23 21.53 2.23 -2.73
N LEU A 24 21.47 2.21 -1.40
CA LEU A 24 22.22 3.13 -0.55
C LEU A 24 22.51 2.51 0.82
N LYS A 25 23.38 3.18 1.57
CA LYS A 25 23.53 2.97 3.01
C LYS A 25 23.52 4.31 3.73
N VAL A 26 22.90 4.35 4.90
CA VAL A 26 22.97 5.51 5.79
C VAL A 26 24.22 5.36 6.65
N ASN A 27 25.16 6.29 6.50
CA ASN A 27 26.44 6.25 7.22
C ASN A 27 26.33 6.93 8.60
N HIS A 28 25.49 7.97 8.70
CA HIS A 28 25.40 8.79 9.90
C HIS A 28 24.06 9.55 9.95
N VAL A 29 23.53 9.75 11.16
CA VAL A 29 22.45 10.68 11.48
C VAL A 29 22.90 11.58 12.65
N ALA A 30 22.29 12.76 12.78
CA ALA A 30 22.65 13.66 13.89
C ALA A 30 22.49 12.94 15.24
N LEU A 31 23.41 13.19 16.18
CA LEU A 31 23.43 12.52 17.48
C LEU A 31 22.82 13.36 18.61
N ARG A 32 22.60 14.65 18.38
CA ARG A 32 22.19 15.60 19.43
C ARG A 32 20.94 16.39 19.02
N ALA A 33 19.95 16.41 19.91
CA ALA A 33 18.76 17.22 19.80
C ALA A 33 18.37 17.75 21.19
N LYS A 34 17.98 19.03 21.27
CA LYS A 34 17.44 19.60 22.52
C LYS A 34 16.10 18.98 22.89
N TYR A 35 15.29 18.63 21.87
CA TYR A 35 13.97 18.00 22.02
C TYR A 35 13.96 16.61 21.36
N PRO A 36 14.58 15.59 22.00
CA PRO A 36 14.69 14.23 21.45
C PRO A 36 13.33 13.57 21.17
N GLU A 37 12.30 13.97 21.90
CA GLU A 37 10.93 13.45 21.78
C GLU A 37 10.21 13.92 20.51
N LYS A 38 10.69 14.99 19.86
CA LYS A 38 10.12 15.44 18.58
C LYS A 38 10.52 14.49 17.47
N ALA A 39 9.53 14.02 16.71
CA ALA A 39 9.73 12.90 15.80
C ALA A 39 10.88 13.07 14.76
N PRO A 40 11.12 14.27 14.18
CA PRO A 40 12.23 14.48 13.24
C PRO A 40 13.64 14.30 13.83
N ALA A 41 13.79 14.32 15.16
CA ALA A 41 15.09 14.12 15.81
C ALA A 41 15.73 12.80 15.35
N TYR A 42 17.05 12.84 15.13
CA TYR A 42 17.88 11.68 14.80
C TYR A 42 17.48 10.96 13.49
N SER A 43 16.89 11.69 12.54
CA SER A 43 16.43 11.12 11.28
C SER A 43 16.92 11.86 10.05
N VAL A 44 16.95 11.13 8.94
CA VAL A 44 17.30 11.62 7.61
C VAL A 44 16.30 11.08 6.60
N VAL A 45 15.85 11.95 5.69
CA VAL A 45 15.06 11.54 4.54
C VAL A 45 15.98 11.18 3.38
N ILE A 46 15.85 9.96 2.86
CA ILE A 46 16.72 9.34 1.85
C ILE A 46 16.12 9.31 0.44
N GLY A 47 14.82 9.55 0.32
CA GLY A 47 14.09 9.59 -0.96
C GLY A 47 12.75 10.30 -0.80
N GLN A 48 12.28 11.01 -1.82
CA GLN A 48 11.03 11.77 -1.78
C GLN A 48 10.34 11.82 -3.14
N ILE A 49 9.02 12.03 -3.08
CA ILE A 49 8.27 12.73 -4.11
C ILE A 49 7.83 14.05 -3.48
N HIS A 50 8.07 15.16 -4.16
CA HIS A 50 7.64 16.47 -3.70
C HIS A 50 6.70 17.10 -4.72
N ALA A 51 5.57 17.61 -4.25
CA ALA A 51 4.61 18.33 -5.07
C ALA A 51 5.07 19.76 -5.33
N SER A 52 4.69 20.32 -6.45
CA SER A 52 4.99 21.70 -6.77
C SER A 52 4.32 22.70 -5.85
N LYS A 53 5.07 23.73 -5.44
CA LYS A 53 4.50 24.89 -4.75
C LYS A 53 4.15 25.97 -5.77
N TRP A 54 2.87 26.32 -5.86
CA TRP A 54 2.40 27.38 -6.77
C TRP A 54 2.17 28.68 -6.02
N GLU A 55 2.37 29.82 -6.69
CA GLU A 55 1.99 31.12 -6.11
C GLU A 55 0.49 31.20 -5.91
N LYS A 56 -0.28 30.83 -6.94
CA LYS A 56 -1.75 30.79 -6.90
C LYS A 56 -2.23 29.35 -6.77
N LYS A 57 -2.90 29.04 -5.66
CA LYS A 57 -3.54 27.74 -5.44
C LYS A 57 -4.76 27.60 -6.34
N VAL A 58 -5.02 26.39 -6.81
CA VAL A 58 -6.16 26.11 -7.69
C VAL A 58 -6.89 24.90 -7.13
N LYS A 59 -8.17 25.07 -6.78
CA LYS A 59 -9.04 23.97 -6.29
C LYS A 59 -8.43 23.14 -5.15
N GLY A 60 -7.69 23.77 -4.23
CA GLY A 60 -7.06 23.06 -3.11
C GLY A 60 -5.69 22.43 -3.42
N PHE A 61 -5.07 22.72 -4.57
CA PHE A 61 -3.75 22.17 -4.95
C PHE A 61 -2.67 23.26 -5.05
N GLY A 62 -1.40 22.81 -5.14
CA GLY A 62 -0.23 23.67 -5.28
C GLY A 62 0.43 24.04 -3.96
N TRP A 63 0.14 23.33 -2.86
CA TRP A 63 0.69 23.63 -1.52
C TRP A 63 2.19 23.37 -1.42
N GLY A 64 2.70 22.44 -2.23
CA GLY A 64 4.08 22.01 -2.17
C GLY A 64 4.34 20.99 -1.06
N ASN A 65 3.36 20.14 -0.78
CA ASN A 65 3.44 19.06 0.20
C ASN A 65 4.17 17.84 -0.40
N GLU A 66 4.51 16.86 0.43
CA GLU A 66 5.22 15.66 -0.04
C GLU A 66 4.34 14.39 -0.05
N PRO A 67 3.97 13.87 -1.24
CA PRO A 67 3.33 12.56 -1.36
C PRO A 67 4.18 11.41 -0.80
N LEU A 68 5.50 11.58 -0.72
CA LEU A 68 6.41 10.57 -0.20
C LEU A 68 7.62 11.21 0.45
N LYS A 69 7.93 10.77 1.66
CA LYS A 69 9.25 10.93 2.28
C LYS A 69 9.69 9.59 2.88
N ILE A 70 10.80 9.03 2.42
CA ILE A 70 11.39 7.79 2.95
C ILE A 70 12.42 8.19 4.00
N TYR A 71 12.24 7.73 5.23
CA TYR A 71 13.06 8.05 6.39
C TYR A 71 13.95 6.88 6.82
N TYR A 72 15.12 7.24 7.33
CA TYR A 72 15.87 6.43 8.27
C TYR A 72 15.99 7.21 9.59
N LYS A 73 15.67 6.57 10.72
CA LYS A 73 15.84 7.15 12.07
C LYS A 73 16.61 6.19 12.95
N LYS A 74 17.60 6.69 13.70
CA LYS A 74 18.32 5.88 14.69
C LYS A 74 18.59 6.70 15.94
N TRP A 75 18.14 6.22 17.09
CA TRP A 75 18.43 6.86 18.37
C TRP A 75 19.93 6.71 18.72
N PRO A 76 20.52 7.69 19.44
CA PRO A 76 21.96 7.68 19.73
C PRO A 76 22.47 6.41 20.40
N ASN A 77 21.68 5.83 21.32
CA ASN A 77 22.07 4.67 22.13
C ASN A 77 21.65 3.31 21.54
N HIS A 78 21.03 3.28 20.37
CA HIS A 78 20.63 2.02 19.74
C HIS A 78 21.75 1.52 18.82
N ASP A 79 21.81 0.22 18.58
CA ASP A 79 22.70 -0.33 17.55
C ASP A 79 22.08 -0.22 16.15
N LYS A 80 20.76 -0.42 16.07
CA LYS A 80 19.98 -0.41 14.83
C LYS A 80 18.99 0.74 14.76
N GLY A 81 18.73 1.22 13.55
CA GLY A 81 17.73 2.23 13.24
C GLY A 81 16.46 1.62 12.66
N SER A 82 15.53 2.48 12.26
CA SER A 82 14.27 2.10 11.63
C SER A 82 14.11 2.81 10.30
N VAL A 83 13.52 2.09 9.34
CA VAL A 83 13.13 2.57 8.03
C VAL A 83 11.61 2.65 8.00
N PHE A 84 11.08 3.77 7.55
CA PHE A 84 9.65 3.98 7.37
C PHE A 84 9.46 5.05 6.30
N TRP A 85 8.26 5.19 5.77
CA TRP A 85 7.94 6.27 4.85
C TRP A 85 6.72 7.04 5.33
N THR A 86 6.56 8.26 4.85
CA THR A 86 5.40 9.09 5.16
C THR A 86 4.70 9.61 3.92
N TYR A 87 3.38 9.75 4.05
CA TYR A 87 2.51 10.49 3.15
C TYR A 87 2.04 11.76 3.87
N GLU A 88 2.35 12.94 3.33
CA GLU A 88 1.79 14.19 3.85
C GLU A 88 0.44 14.45 3.19
N ARG A 89 -0.60 14.72 4.00
CA ARG A 89 -1.90 15.16 3.47
C ARG A 89 -1.77 16.43 2.63
N ASN A 90 -2.48 16.52 1.51
CA ASN A 90 -2.39 17.64 0.58
C ASN A 90 -3.25 18.85 1.01
N LEU A 91 -2.89 19.44 2.14
CA LEU A 91 -3.63 20.51 2.80
C LEU A 91 -2.81 21.82 2.92
N PRO A 92 -3.47 22.96 3.17
CA PRO A 92 -2.81 24.22 3.52
C PRO A 92 -1.87 24.09 4.73
N LYS A 93 -0.81 24.91 4.76
CA LYS A 93 0.22 24.86 5.82
C LYS A 93 -0.35 25.08 7.24
N ASP A 94 -1.38 25.89 7.36
CA ASP A 94 -2.05 26.28 8.61
C ASP A 94 -3.21 25.34 8.99
N ASP A 95 -3.53 24.34 8.16
CA ASP A 95 -4.51 23.32 8.51
C ASP A 95 -3.96 22.39 9.59
N ALA A 96 -4.67 22.28 10.72
CA ALA A 96 -4.28 21.43 11.83
C ALA A 96 -4.25 19.93 11.48
N ASN A 97 -4.94 19.53 10.41
CA ASN A 97 -4.95 18.16 9.92
C ASN A 97 -3.81 17.88 8.94
N ARG A 98 -3.05 18.90 8.49
CA ARG A 98 -1.87 18.71 7.65
C ARG A 98 -0.79 18.00 8.45
N ARG A 99 -0.68 16.69 8.20
CA ARG A 99 0.22 15.81 8.94
C ARG A 99 0.78 14.75 8.00
N ASP A 100 1.98 14.32 8.34
CA ASP A 100 2.59 13.12 7.79
C ASP A 100 2.05 11.88 8.48
N ILE A 101 1.49 10.98 7.68
CA ILE A 101 1.06 9.63 8.08
C ILE A 101 2.23 8.69 7.83
N ALA A 102 2.68 7.99 8.86
CA ALA A 102 3.88 7.15 8.79
C ALA A 102 3.53 5.67 8.69
N TYR A 103 4.24 4.96 7.80
CA TYR A 103 4.08 3.54 7.51
C TYR A 103 5.41 2.81 7.71
N PRO A 104 5.45 1.74 8.52
CA PRO A 104 6.70 1.07 8.88
C PRO A 104 7.27 0.29 7.70
N VAL A 105 8.59 0.23 7.57
CA VAL A 105 9.27 -0.72 6.68
C VAL A 105 10.00 -1.75 7.53
N TRP A 106 11.02 -1.31 8.27
CA TRP A 106 11.74 -2.15 9.24
C TRP A 106 11.91 -1.39 10.54
N GLY A 107 11.64 -2.05 11.66
CA GLY A 107 11.72 -1.51 13.01
C GLY A 107 10.50 -0.66 13.37
N ASN A 108 10.75 0.51 13.92
CA ASN A 108 9.77 1.37 14.58
C ASN A 108 9.41 2.62 13.77
N LEU A 109 8.26 3.23 14.09
CA LEU A 109 7.92 4.58 13.61
C LEU A 109 8.59 5.66 14.45
N TRP A 110 8.71 6.87 13.90
CA TRP A 110 9.51 7.97 14.46
C TRP A 110 9.19 8.46 15.88
N THR A 111 8.05 8.09 16.46
CA THR A 111 7.64 8.48 17.81
C THR A 111 7.83 7.36 18.83
N ASN A 112 8.18 6.15 18.39
CA ASN A 112 8.48 5.04 19.28
C ASN A 112 9.99 5.07 19.62
N PRO A 113 10.35 5.30 20.90
CA PRO A 113 11.74 5.36 21.33
C PRO A 113 12.36 3.99 21.62
N GLU A 114 11.60 2.90 21.56
CA GLU A 114 12.12 1.57 21.84
C GLU A 114 13.15 1.12 20.79
N ASP A 115 14.14 0.33 21.22
CA ASP A 115 15.14 -0.24 20.33
C ASP A 115 14.49 -1.26 19.38
N PRO A 116 14.60 -1.09 18.04
CA PRO A 116 14.02 -2.03 17.09
C PRO A 116 14.71 -3.40 17.07
N GLY A 117 15.90 -3.54 17.67
CA GLY A 117 16.66 -4.79 17.70
C GLY A 117 16.84 -5.36 16.29
N GLU A 118 16.65 -6.67 16.15
CA GLU A 118 16.78 -7.38 14.86
C GLU A 118 15.76 -6.98 13.80
N ALA A 119 14.66 -6.32 14.18
CA ALA A 119 13.71 -5.79 13.20
C ALA A 119 14.20 -4.50 12.54
N GLY A 120 15.28 -3.87 13.03
CA GLY A 120 15.84 -2.63 12.51
C GLY A 120 17.05 -2.82 11.61
N LEU A 121 17.52 -1.71 11.02
CA LEU A 121 18.65 -1.68 10.09
C LEU A 121 19.82 -0.84 10.65
N ALA A 122 21.03 -1.39 10.70
CA ALA A 122 22.19 -0.70 11.26
C ALA A 122 22.71 0.42 10.32
N LEU A 123 23.47 1.36 10.88
CA LEU A 123 24.23 2.30 10.05
C LEU A 123 25.26 1.52 9.22
N GLY A 124 25.40 1.86 7.94
CA GLY A 124 26.32 1.22 7.02
C GLY A 124 25.78 -0.04 6.33
N GLU A 125 24.65 -0.59 6.77
CA GLU A 125 23.93 -1.65 6.05
C GLU A 125 23.27 -1.09 4.79
N ALA A 126 23.30 -1.90 3.72
CA ALA A 126 22.71 -1.52 2.44
C ALA A 126 21.21 -1.77 2.45
N LEU A 127 20.46 -0.84 1.86
CA LEU A 127 19.05 -0.98 1.56
C LEU A 127 18.78 -0.49 0.14
N SER A 128 17.77 -1.07 -0.49
CA SER A 128 17.23 -0.63 -1.76
C SER A 128 15.79 -0.17 -1.60
N TYR A 129 15.42 0.86 -2.36
CA TYR A 129 14.02 1.23 -2.54
C TYR A 129 13.70 1.42 -4.02
N VAL A 130 12.46 1.08 -4.38
CA VAL A 130 11.82 1.41 -5.65
C VAL A 130 10.62 2.28 -5.37
N VAL A 131 10.55 3.42 -6.04
CA VAL A 131 9.38 4.30 -6.08
C VAL A 131 8.85 4.32 -7.50
N ASN A 132 7.77 3.60 -7.77
CA ASN A 132 7.17 3.49 -9.10
C ASN A 132 5.77 4.12 -9.08
N VAL A 133 5.60 5.26 -9.75
CA VAL A 133 4.29 5.89 -9.94
C VAL A 133 3.75 5.50 -11.31
N HIS A 134 2.80 4.57 -11.35
CA HIS A 134 2.19 4.03 -12.56
C HIS A 134 0.66 4.21 -12.52
N GLY A 135 0.07 4.72 -13.60
CA GLY A 135 -1.29 5.26 -13.52
C GLY A 135 -1.37 6.30 -12.41
N ASP A 136 -2.43 6.25 -11.59
CA ASP A 136 -2.64 7.14 -10.44
C ASP A 136 -2.02 6.61 -9.12
N VAL A 137 -1.36 5.46 -9.16
CA VAL A 137 -0.91 4.73 -7.96
C VAL A 137 0.61 4.82 -7.81
N MET A 138 1.05 5.06 -6.58
CA MET A 138 2.44 4.94 -6.16
C MET A 138 2.66 3.56 -5.52
N TYR A 139 3.57 2.80 -6.12
CA TYR A 139 4.04 1.51 -5.65
C TYR A 139 5.43 1.67 -5.05
N LEU A 140 5.60 1.17 -3.83
CA LEU A 140 6.85 1.18 -3.10
C LEU A 140 7.31 -0.26 -2.88
N THR A 141 8.62 -0.49 -3.03
CA THR A 141 9.28 -1.74 -2.63
C THR A 141 10.54 -1.37 -1.87
N PHE A 142 10.79 -2.08 -0.77
CA PHE A 142 11.96 -1.94 0.07
C PHE A 142 12.62 -3.30 0.27
N GLU A 143 13.93 -3.36 0.06
CA GLU A 143 14.72 -4.59 0.19
C GLU A 143 16.01 -4.32 0.96
N ALA A 144 16.40 -5.23 1.84
CA ALA A 144 17.68 -5.24 2.53
C ALA A 144 18.08 -6.68 2.82
N ASP A 145 19.38 -6.98 2.79
CA ASP A 145 19.87 -8.33 3.07
C ASP A 145 19.45 -8.76 4.49
N GLY A 146 18.96 -10.01 4.60
CA GLY A 146 18.48 -10.55 5.89
C GLY A 146 17.16 -9.97 6.40
N HIS A 147 16.48 -9.15 5.60
CA HIS A 147 15.18 -8.57 5.93
C HIS A 147 14.10 -9.01 4.94
N GLU A 148 12.86 -9.12 5.41
CA GLU A 148 11.72 -9.33 4.52
C GLU A 148 11.55 -8.15 3.57
N THR A 149 11.20 -8.45 2.32
CA THR A 149 10.81 -7.44 1.34
C THR A 149 9.49 -6.82 1.77
N VAL A 150 9.44 -5.49 1.84
CA VAL A 150 8.23 -4.76 2.25
C VAL A 150 7.72 -3.93 1.09
N GLU A 151 6.42 -4.00 0.85
CA GLU A 151 5.77 -3.34 -0.29
C GLU A 151 4.53 -2.56 0.16
N TYR A 152 4.26 -1.47 -0.56
CA TYR A 152 3.06 -0.65 -0.35
C TYR A 152 2.48 -0.20 -1.70
N LYS A 153 1.16 -0.07 -1.78
CA LYS A 153 0.46 0.69 -2.82
C LYS A 153 -0.37 1.82 -2.20
N ILE A 154 -0.35 3.01 -2.80
CA ILE A 154 -1.22 4.12 -2.41
C ILE A 154 -1.67 4.91 -3.65
N ASN A 155 -2.96 5.18 -3.75
CA ASN A 155 -3.52 5.95 -4.85
C ASN A 155 -3.31 7.45 -4.55
N LEU A 156 -2.58 8.14 -5.41
CA LEU A 156 -2.25 9.56 -5.25
C LEU A 156 -3.34 10.49 -5.83
N ALA A 157 -4.44 9.93 -6.35
CA ALA A 157 -5.55 10.67 -6.95
C ALA A 157 -6.87 10.58 -6.16
N ASN A 158 -6.84 10.00 -4.96
CA ASN A 158 -7.95 9.97 -4.01
C ASN A 158 -7.44 10.18 -2.57
N ALA A 159 -8.32 10.02 -1.59
CA ALA A 159 -7.99 10.12 -0.17
C ALA A 159 -7.93 8.76 0.54
N VAL A 160 -7.69 7.66 -0.18
CA VAL A 160 -7.55 6.33 0.40
C VAL A 160 -6.10 6.12 0.81
N ASP A 161 -5.88 5.79 2.08
CA ASP A 161 -4.57 5.58 2.66
C ASP A 161 -3.93 4.26 2.20
N ALA A 162 -2.66 4.03 2.53
CA ALA A 162 -1.95 2.81 2.10
C ALA A 162 -2.46 1.51 2.74
N ASN A 163 -3.44 1.59 3.66
CA ASN A 163 -4.14 0.45 4.24
C ASN A 163 -5.54 0.25 3.64
N GLY A 164 -5.87 0.96 2.55
CA GLY A 164 -7.18 0.88 1.91
C GLY A 164 -8.30 1.63 2.64
N LYS A 165 -7.97 2.49 3.63
CA LYS A 165 -8.98 3.23 4.41
C LYS A 165 -9.11 4.67 3.93
N LEU A 166 -10.34 5.15 3.83
CA LEU A 166 -10.61 6.55 3.52
C LEU A 166 -10.08 7.47 4.64
N ASP A 167 -9.09 8.30 4.33
CA ASP A 167 -8.66 9.41 5.15
C ASP A 167 -9.54 10.64 4.88
N LYS A 168 -10.63 10.77 5.64
CA LYS A 168 -11.58 11.89 5.54
C LYS A 168 -10.97 13.29 5.72
N HIS A 169 -9.72 13.39 6.20
CA HIS A 169 -9.05 14.66 6.40
C HIS A 169 -8.17 15.06 5.22
N ASP A 170 -7.76 14.12 4.37
CA ASP A 170 -6.96 14.46 3.20
C ASP A 170 -7.81 15.15 2.13
N HIS A 171 -7.14 15.76 1.15
CA HIS A 171 -7.82 16.25 -0.03
C HIS A 171 -8.50 15.06 -0.75
N PRO A 172 -9.80 15.11 -1.08
CA PRO A 172 -10.55 13.97 -1.64
C PRO A 172 -10.02 13.47 -2.99
N TYR A 173 -9.20 14.28 -3.65
CA TYR A 173 -8.52 13.97 -4.91
C TYR A 173 -6.99 13.92 -4.75
N GLY A 174 -6.50 13.62 -3.54
CA GLY A 174 -5.07 13.51 -3.20
C GLY A 174 -4.22 14.63 -3.82
N TYR A 175 -3.34 14.23 -4.73
CA TYR A 175 -2.38 15.07 -5.47
C TYR A 175 -2.69 15.20 -6.97
N THR A 176 -3.89 14.86 -7.45
CA THR A 176 -4.24 14.78 -8.90
C THR A 176 -3.83 16.01 -9.73
N LEU A 177 -3.98 17.23 -9.19
CA LEU A 177 -3.59 18.45 -9.90
C LEU A 177 -2.20 18.95 -9.53
N ASP A 178 -1.48 18.36 -8.59
CA ASP A 178 -0.09 18.76 -8.36
C ASP A 178 0.82 18.19 -9.44
N TRP A 179 1.91 18.89 -9.75
CA TRP A 179 2.98 18.28 -10.54
C TRP A 179 4.13 17.94 -9.62
N ASN A 180 4.64 16.72 -9.79
CA ASN A 180 5.53 16.09 -8.82
C ASN A 180 6.92 15.93 -9.41
N TYR A 181 7.91 15.75 -8.53
CA TYR A 181 9.28 15.42 -8.90
C TYR A 181 9.96 14.61 -7.81
N PHE A 182 10.82 13.68 -8.22
CA PHE A 182 11.64 12.89 -7.31
C PHE A 182 12.76 13.73 -6.68
N LYS A 183 13.12 13.41 -5.44
CA LYS A 183 14.36 13.86 -4.79
C LYS A 183 15.02 12.64 -4.13
N ALA A 184 16.34 12.57 -4.17
CA ALA A 184 17.14 11.56 -3.48
C ALA A 184 18.40 12.24 -2.91
N GLY A 185 18.87 11.78 -1.75
CA GLY A 185 20.03 12.37 -1.07
C GLY A 185 19.94 12.21 0.44
N ALA A 186 20.58 13.12 1.18
CA ALA A 186 20.52 13.17 2.64
C ALA A 186 19.79 14.45 3.08
N TYR A 187 18.45 14.40 3.17
CA TYR A 187 17.68 15.51 3.72
C TYR A 187 17.60 15.37 5.24
N ASN A 188 18.57 15.97 5.93
CA ASN A 188 18.63 15.97 7.40
C ASN A 188 17.38 16.62 8.01
N GLN A 189 16.69 15.88 8.88
CA GLN A 189 15.45 16.30 9.53
C GLN A 189 15.70 16.96 10.89
N CYS A 190 16.94 16.91 11.37
CA CYS A 190 17.38 17.49 12.61
C CYS A 190 17.59 19.02 12.46
N SER A 191 16.49 19.78 12.36
CA SER A 191 16.53 21.24 12.25
C SER A 191 17.12 21.89 13.51
N THR A 192 17.96 22.91 13.33
CA THR A 192 18.57 23.72 14.40
C THR A 192 17.62 24.79 14.96
N LYS A 193 16.53 25.09 14.25
CA LYS A 193 15.51 26.04 14.71
C LYS A 193 14.89 25.57 16.03
N ASP A 194 14.80 26.48 17.00
CA ASP A 194 14.07 26.30 18.28
C ASP A 194 12.69 26.97 18.18
N ASP A 195 11.65 26.15 18.00
CA ASP A 195 10.28 26.58 17.74
C ASP A 195 9.30 25.51 18.25
N PRO A 196 8.11 25.89 18.75
CA PRO A 196 7.15 24.92 19.31
C PRO A 196 6.63 23.90 18.30
N GLY A 197 6.74 24.16 16.99
CA GLY A 197 6.32 23.22 15.96
C GLY A 197 6.97 21.84 16.12
N PHE A 198 6.20 20.80 15.80
CA PHE A 198 6.63 19.40 15.82
C PHE A 198 7.89 19.14 14.97
N TRP A 199 8.06 19.91 13.90
CA TRP A 199 9.18 19.82 12.95
C TRP A 199 10.55 20.25 13.49
N TYR A 200 10.60 20.85 14.68
CA TYR A 200 11.77 21.61 15.15
C TYR A 200 12.39 21.00 16.42
N PRO A 201 13.22 19.95 16.29
CA PRO A 201 13.92 19.31 17.42
C PRO A 201 15.04 20.15 18.05
N ALA A 202 15.35 21.33 17.49
CA ALA A 202 16.43 22.22 17.93
C ALA A 202 17.75 21.46 18.09
N CYS A 203 18.21 20.85 17.01
CA CYS A 203 19.49 20.14 16.95
C CYS A 203 20.67 21.11 17.00
N LEU A 204 21.82 20.61 17.43
CA LEU A 204 22.94 21.44 17.87
C LEU A 204 23.94 21.79 16.75
N GLY A 205 23.56 21.58 15.49
CA GLY A 205 24.38 21.97 14.34
C GLY A 205 24.66 23.47 14.34
N THR A 206 25.92 23.83 14.19
CA THR A 206 26.43 25.20 14.24
C THR A 206 26.58 25.83 12.86
N GLY A 207 26.68 25.00 11.81
CA GLY A 207 27.04 25.41 10.46
C GLY A 207 28.55 25.44 10.22
N ASN A 208 29.37 25.13 11.24
CA ASN A 208 30.81 24.90 11.09
C ASN A 208 31.07 23.39 10.92
N TRP A 209 31.56 22.98 9.75
CA TRP A 209 31.72 21.56 9.42
C TRP A 209 32.65 20.80 10.37
N GLU A 210 33.79 21.37 10.76
CA GLU A 210 34.75 20.64 11.62
C GLU A 210 34.16 20.41 13.01
N GLU A 211 33.45 21.41 13.55
CA GLU A 211 32.74 21.30 14.82
C GLU A 211 31.55 20.32 14.73
N ASP A 212 30.69 20.48 13.72
CA ASP A 212 29.49 19.65 13.54
C ASP A 212 29.87 18.18 13.27
N LYS A 213 30.96 17.94 12.53
CA LYS A 213 31.48 16.59 12.30
C LYS A 213 32.04 15.97 13.58
N ALA A 214 32.82 16.72 14.36
CA ALA A 214 33.37 16.25 15.63
C ALA A 214 32.27 15.96 16.66
N ASN A 215 31.21 16.75 16.64
CA ASN A 215 30.05 16.60 17.51
C ASN A 215 29.02 15.55 17.05
N GLY A 216 29.08 15.14 15.77
CA GLY A 216 28.09 14.24 15.18
C GLY A 216 26.76 14.92 14.84
N ASP A 217 26.74 16.21 14.49
CA ASP A 217 25.52 16.96 14.12
C ASP A 217 25.28 17.00 12.61
N TYR A 218 25.49 15.88 11.93
CA TYR A 218 25.33 15.77 10.48
C TYR A 218 24.60 14.50 10.09
N ALA A 219 24.09 14.47 8.86
CA ALA A 219 23.61 13.25 8.23
C ALA A 219 24.51 12.90 7.04
N SER A 220 24.72 11.61 6.78
CA SER A 220 25.52 11.12 5.67
C SER A 220 24.91 9.86 5.09
N VAL A 221 24.81 9.82 3.76
CA VAL A 221 24.21 8.71 3.00
C VAL A 221 25.07 8.46 1.76
N THR A 222 25.36 7.20 1.46
CA THR A 222 26.09 6.81 0.24
C THR A 222 25.15 6.04 -0.67
N PHE A 223 24.94 6.55 -1.89
CA PHE A 223 24.20 5.86 -2.93
C PHE A 223 25.17 5.07 -3.82
N THR A 224 24.95 3.78 -3.98
CA THR A 224 25.67 2.92 -4.93
C THR A 224 24.92 2.77 -6.25
N ARG A 225 23.60 2.98 -6.23
CA ARG A 225 22.73 3.05 -7.40
C ARG A 225 21.69 4.16 -7.22
N LEU A 226 21.44 4.94 -8.27
CA LEU A 226 20.34 5.89 -8.35
C LEU A 226 19.92 6.06 -9.81
N GLU A 227 18.75 5.54 -10.15
CA GLU A 227 18.22 5.56 -11.52
C GLU A 227 16.82 6.18 -11.53
N VAL A 228 16.53 6.98 -12.55
CA VAL A 228 15.20 7.57 -12.77
C VAL A 228 14.76 7.31 -14.20
N GLY A 229 13.62 6.65 -14.35
CA GLY A 229 13.12 6.13 -15.62
C GLY A 229 11.63 6.38 -15.83
N GLU A 230 11.12 5.75 -16.88
CA GLU A 230 9.67 5.60 -17.09
C GLU A 230 9.09 4.68 -16.00
N SER A 231 7.83 4.88 -15.67
CA SER A 231 7.15 3.91 -14.82
C SER A 231 6.97 2.60 -15.54
N VAL A 232 6.84 1.53 -14.77
CA VAL A 232 6.54 0.19 -15.27
C VAL A 232 5.22 -0.26 -14.67
N ALA A 233 4.49 -1.13 -15.34
CA ALA A 233 3.33 -1.78 -14.73
C ALA A 233 3.78 -2.49 -13.45
N PRO A 234 3.00 -2.39 -12.35
CA PRO A 234 3.31 -3.12 -11.12
C PRO A 234 3.21 -4.63 -11.35
N LYS A 235 3.83 -5.42 -10.47
CA LYS A 235 3.56 -6.86 -10.42
C LYS A 235 2.18 -7.11 -9.79
N ALA A 236 1.66 -8.31 -10.00
CA ALA A 236 0.50 -8.85 -9.29
C ALA A 236 0.62 -8.67 -7.78
N ASN A 237 -0.49 -8.35 -7.10
CA ASN A 237 -0.56 -8.26 -5.64
C ASN A 237 0.46 -7.30 -4.99
N HIS A 238 1.02 -6.35 -5.75
CA HIS A 238 2.08 -5.45 -5.25
C HIS A 238 1.58 -4.63 -4.06
N GLY A 239 2.17 -4.85 -2.89
CA GLY A 239 1.84 -4.09 -1.69
C GLY A 239 0.40 -4.27 -1.21
N GLU A 240 -0.23 -5.38 -1.59
CA GLU A 240 -1.49 -5.79 -1.00
C GLU A 240 -1.27 -6.31 0.41
N GLN A 241 -2.15 -5.88 1.31
CA GLN A 241 -2.29 -6.54 2.59
C GLN A 241 -2.85 -7.93 2.30
N THR A 242 -2.07 -8.99 2.54
CA THR A 242 -2.50 -10.37 2.31
C THR A 242 -3.87 -10.58 2.94
N LYS A 243 -4.91 -10.63 2.10
CA LYS A 243 -6.22 -11.09 2.53
C LYS A 243 -6.03 -12.53 3.00
N ILE A 244 -6.54 -12.87 4.17
CA ILE A 244 -6.43 -14.23 4.70
C ILE A 244 -6.98 -15.19 3.64
N GLY A 245 -6.18 -16.19 3.24
CA GLY A 245 -6.48 -17.13 2.14
C GLY A 245 -5.86 -16.80 0.78
N ALA A 246 -5.31 -15.61 0.56
CA ALA A 246 -4.70 -15.22 -0.72
C ALA A 246 -3.44 -16.03 -1.08
N THR A 247 -2.75 -16.58 -0.07
CA THR A 247 -1.52 -17.37 -0.27
C THR A 247 -1.75 -18.76 -0.89
N LEU A 248 -3.02 -19.16 -1.06
CA LEU A 248 -3.40 -20.47 -1.56
C LEU A 248 -3.51 -20.55 -3.10
N ASN A 249 -3.43 -19.41 -3.82
CA ASN A 249 -3.62 -19.34 -5.27
C ASN A 249 -2.45 -18.62 -5.97
N GLU A 250 -2.00 -19.10 -7.13
CA GLU A 250 -0.96 -18.47 -7.96
C GLU A 250 -1.59 -17.56 -9.02
N LYS A 251 -1.83 -16.28 -8.69
CA LYS A 251 -2.48 -15.29 -9.57
C LYS A 251 -1.50 -14.24 -10.13
N VAL A 252 -1.77 -13.73 -11.33
CA VAL A 252 -0.98 -12.66 -11.99
C VAL A 252 -1.86 -11.47 -12.36
N GLY A 253 -1.69 -10.34 -11.68
CA GLY A 253 -2.33 -9.05 -11.98
C GLY A 253 -2.15 -8.58 -13.42
N MET A 254 -3.19 -7.92 -13.94
CA MET A 254 -3.31 -7.40 -15.30
C MET A 254 -3.73 -5.92 -15.26
N SER A 255 -3.42 -5.14 -16.31
CA SER A 255 -3.93 -3.77 -16.42
C SER A 255 -5.45 -3.79 -16.68
N ILE A 256 -6.21 -2.91 -16.02
CA ILE A 256 -7.66 -2.77 -16.27
C ILE A 256 -7.95 -2.47 -17.75
N SER A 257 -7.05 -1.77 -18.44
CA SER A 257 -7.17 -1.49 -19.89
C SER A 257 -7.09 -2.73 -20.78
N ASP A 258 -6.56 -3.83 -20.25
CA ASP A 258 -6.33 -5.07 -21.00
C ASP A 258 -7.47 -6.08 -20.78
N ILE A 259 -8.49 -5.73 -19.98
CA ILE A 259 -9.67 -6.57 -19.80
C ILE A 259 -10.43 -6.66 -21.12
N PRO A 260 -10.70 -7.87 -21.64
CA PRO A 260 -11.47 -8.04 -22.86
C PRO A 260 -12.88 -7.44 -22.76
N ASP A 261 -13.34 -6.75 -23.80
CA ASP A 261 -14.67 -6.11 -23.83
C ASP A 261 -15.82 -7.09 -23.57
N ASN A 262 -15.69 -8.33 -24.04
CA ASN A 262 -16.68 -9.39 -23.81
C ASN A 262 -16.70 -9.85 -22.35
N ALA A 263 -15.58 -9.78 -21.63
CA ALA A 263 -15.51 -10.04 -20.19
C ALA A 263 -16.29 -8.97 -19.41
N LEU A 264 -16.01 -7.69 -19.65
CA LEU A 264 -16.74 -6.58 -19.03
C LEU A 264 -18.24 -6.59 -19.38
N THR A 265 -18.58 -6.97 -20.61
CA THR A 265 -19.97 -7.11 -21.04
C THR A 265 -20.69 -8.21 -20.25
N ALA A 266 -20.04 -9.37 -20.05
CA ALA A 266 -20.60 -10.46 -19.27
C ALA A 266 -20.79 -10.08 -17.79
N ILE A 267 -19.82 -9.39 -17.19
CA ILE A 267 -19.93 -8.89 -15.80
C ILE A 267 -21.08 -7.88 -15.67
N LYS A 268 -21.13 -6.88 -16.56
CA LYS A 268 -22.17 -5.84 -16.53
C LYS A 268 -23.57 -6.36 -16.85
N ALA A 269 -23.69 -7.53 -17.47
CA ALA A 269 -24.97 -8.20 -17.63
C ALA A 269 -25.53 -8.72 -16.29
N ILE A 270 -24.65 -9.04 -15.33
CA ILE A 270 -25.01 -9.46 -13.97
C ILE A 270 -25.14 -8.24 -13.05
N GLU A 271 -24.11 -7.37 -13.03
CA GLU A 271 -24.06 -6.16 -12.20
C GLU A 271 -23.80 -4.91 -13.04
N PRO A 272 -24.84 -4.24 -13.56
CA PRO A 272 -24.69 -3.08 -14.44
C PRO A 272 -23.96 -1.88 -13.80
N SER A 273 -23.94 -1.81 -12.47
CA SER A 273 -23.30 -0.73 -11.70
C SER A 273 -21.83 -0.99 -11.38
N PHE A 274 -21.30 -2.16 -11.75
CA PHE A 274 -19.94 -2.57 -11.40
C PHE A 274 -18.87 -1.65 -12.01
N THR A 275 -17.93 -1.26 -11.16
CA THR A 275 -16.73 -0.52 -11.54
C THR A 275 -15.50 -1.34 -11.14
N VAL A 276 -14.66 -1.67 -12.12
CA VAL A 276 -13.44 -2.45 -11.92
C VAL A 276 -12.43 -1.67 -11.08
N ASN A 277 -11.84 -2.32 -10.09
CA ASN A 277 -10.69 -1.82 -9.35
C ASN A 277 -9.41 -2.59 -9.69
N GLU A 278 -9.53 -3.90 -9.91
CA GLU A 278 -8.41 -4.81 -10.07
C GLU A 278 -8.80 -5.95 -11.01
N VAL A 279 -7.80 -6.53 -11.68
CA VAL A 279 -7.99 -7.74 -12.47
C VAL A 279 -6.75 -8.60 -12.35
N GLU A 280 -6.96 -9.88 -12.08
CA GLU A 280 -5.92 -10.89 -12.08
C GLU A 280 -6.22 -11.99 -13.09
N LYS A 281 -5.16 -12.63 -13.58
CA LYS A 281 -5.22 -13.76 -14.48
C LYS A 281 -4.57 -14.95 -13.83
N GLU A 282 -5.27 -16.08 -13.86
CA GLU A 282 -4.80 -17.35 -13.32
C GLU A 282 -4.84 -18.44 -14.41
N LEU A 283 -3.87 -19.35 -14.40
CA LEU A 283 -3.89 -20.55 -15.22
C LEU A 283 -3.96 -21.78 -14.31
N LYS A 284 -5.15 -22.39 -14.22
CA LYS A 284 -5.42 -23.51 -13.31
C LYS A 284 -5.99 -24.69 -14.08
N HIS A 285 -5.43 -25.89 -13.90
CA HIS A 285 -5.89 -27.12 -14.57
C HIS A 285 -6.02 -27.02 -16.10
N GLY A 286 -5.14 -26.25 -16.76
CA GLY A 286 -5.20 -26.02 -18.21
C GLY A 286 -6.34 -25.10 -18.69
N LYS A 287 -7.03 -24.45 -17.75
CA LYS A 287 -8.04 -23.42 -18.00
C LYS A 287 -7.46 -22.05 -17.64
N THR A 288 -7.89 -21.02 -18.37
CA THR A 288 -7.54 -19.63 -18.08
C THR A 288 -8.69 -18.97 -17.34
N TYR A 289 -8.38 -18.32 -16.23
CA TYR A 289 -9.32 -17.55 -15.44
C TYR A 289 -8.96 -16.07 -15.45
N LEU A 290 -9.99 -15.23 -15.38
CA LEU A 290 -9.86 -13.83 -15.01
C LEU A 290 -10.67 -13.63 -13.73
N ASP A 291 -9.98 -13.13 -12.73
CA ASP A 291 -10.58 -12.62 -11.50
C ASP A 291 -10.70 -11.11 -11.69
N VAL A 292 -11.92 -10.59 -11.61
CA VAL A 292 -12.19 -9.16 -11.78
C VAL A 292 -12.84 -8.61 -10.52
N GLU A 293 -12.02 -7.98 -9.67
CA GLU A 293 -12.45 -7.33 -8.43
C GLU A 293 -12.83 -5.85 -8.68
N GLY A 294 -13.87 -5.41 -7.99
CA GLY A 294 -14.31 -4.02 -8.06
C GLY A 294 -15.37 -3.68 -7.04
N VAL A 295 -16.10 -2.60 -7.31
CA VAL A 295 -17.13 -2.06 -6.42
C VAL A 295 -18.45 -1.82 -7.13
N LEU A 296 -19.52 -1.96 -6.38
CA LEU A 296 -20.87 -1.54 -6.77
C LEU A 296 -21.10 -0.06 -6.44
N ALA A 297 -22.19 0.51 -6.97
CA ALA A 297 -22.54 1.92 -6.75
C ALA A 297 -22.73 2.30 -5.26
N ASP A 298 -23.02 1.32 -4.39
CA ASP A 298 -23.16 1.51 -2.95
C ASP A 298 -21.84 1.33 -2.17
N GLY A 299 -20.73 1.09 -2.88
CA GLY A 299 -19.39 0.93 -2.32
C GLY A 299 -19.08 -0.47 -1.81
N ARG A 300 -19.98 -1.45 -1.96
CA ARG A 300 -19.67 -2.85 -1.64
C ARG A 300 -18.66 -3.42 -2.64
N GLU A 301 -17.67 -4.11 -2.13
CA GLU A 301 -16.70 -4.89 -2.90
C GLU A 301 -17.35 -6.18 -3.42
N ILE A 302 -16.98 -6.57 -4.64
CA ILE A 302 -17.47 -7.76 -5.33
C ILE A 302 -16.41 -8.22 -6.33
N GLU A 303 -16.32 -9.53 -6.50
CA GLU A 303 -15.35 -10.20 -7.36
C GLU A 303 -16.07 -11.11 -8.36
N PHE A 304 -15.61 -11.11 -9.61
CA PHE A 304 -16.14 -11.96 -10.68
C PHE A 304 -15.06 -12.88 -11.20
N ASP A 305 -15.27 -14.17 -10.96
CA ASP A 305 -14.43 -15.22 -11.49
C ASP A 305 -14.95 -15.66 -12.84
N MET A 306 -14.12 -15.47 -13.86
CA MET A 306 -14.45 -15.70 -15.25
C MET A 306 -13.59 -16.82 -15.83
N LEU A 307 -14.23 -17.78 -16.47
CA LEU A 307 -13.56 -18.85 -17.21
C LEU A 307 -13.50 -18.50 -18.70
N GLN A 308 -12.32 -18.62 -19.29
CA GLN A 308 -12.17 -18.56 -20.74
C GLN A 308 -12.68 -19.86 -21.37
N VAL A 309 -13.71 -19.76 -22.21
CA VAL A 309 -14.25 -20.86 -23.00
C VAL A 309 -14.16 -20.47 -24.48
N ALA A 310 -13.18 -21.05 -25.18
CA ALA A 310 -12.79 -20.62 -26.52
C ALA A 310 -12.46 -19.11 -26.53
N ASP A 311 -13.14 -18.32 -27.35
CA ASP A 311 -12.92 -16.87 -27.47
C ASP A 311 -13.88 -16.04 -26.58
N GLU A 312 -14.65 -16.69 -25.71
CA GLU A 312 -15.61 -16.05 -24.80
C GLU A 312 -15.18 -16.14 -23.33
N TRP A 313 -15.47 -15.09 -22.57
CA TRP A 313 -15.35 -15.08 -21.11
C TRP A 313 -16.71 -15.27 -20.48
N LYS A 314 -16.82 -16.26 -19.59
CA LYS A 314 -18.05 -16.59 -18.89
C LYS A 314 -17.84 -16.43 -17.40
N VAL A 315 -18.72 -15.67 -16.75
CA VAL A 315 -18.76 -15.64 -15.28
C VAL A 315 -19.15 -17.04 -14.80
N VAL A 316 -18.26 -17.65 -14.03
CA VAL A 316 -18.49 -18.96 -13.40
C VAL A 316 -18.77 -18.80 -11.91
N GLU A 317 -18.30 -17.71 -11.32
CA GLU A 317 -18.49 -17.44 -9.91
C GLU A 317 -18.56 -15.93 -9.63
N VAL A 318 -19.37 -15.57 -8.64
CA VAL A 318 -19.48 -14.20 -8.13
C VAL A 318 -19.23 -14.25 -6.63
N GLN A 319 -18.21 -13.55 -6.15
CA GLN A 319 -17.81 -13.57 -4.75
C GLN A 319 -18.01 -12.23 -4.06
N ARG A 320 -18.33 -12.27 -2.77
CA ARG A 320 -18.29 -11.09 -1.89
C ARG A 320 -17.94 -11.47 -0.46
N ASP A 321 -17.27 -10.56 0.23
CA ASP A 321 -17.03 -10.67 1.67
C ASP A 321 -18.33 -10.46 2.47
N LEU A 322 -18.51 -11.28 3.49
CA LEU A 322 -19.61 -11.19 4.44
C LEU A 322 -19.09 -10.97 5.87
N VAL A 323 -19.93 -10.32 6.68
CA VAL A 323 -19.85 -10.41 8.14
C VAL A 323 -20.78 -11.52 8.65
N TRP A 324 -20.48 -12.04 9.84
CA TRP A 324 -21.23 -13.16 10.43
C TRP A 324 -22.75 -12.94 10.46
N SER A 325 -23.20 -11.71 10.72
CA SER A 325 -24.63 -11.36 10.78
C SER A 325 -25.35 -11.39 9.42
N GLN A 326 -24.63 -11.49 8.31
CA GLN A 326 -25.19 -11.61 6.96
C GLN A 326 -25.33 -13.08 6.51
N LEU A 327 -24.80 -14.04 7.26
CA LEU A 327 -24.89 -15.46 6.91
C LEU A 327 -26.32 -16.00 7.02
N PRO A 328 -26.75 -16.86 6.09
CA PRO A 328 -27.97 -17.65 6.29
C PRO A 328 -27.90 -18.53 7.55
N GLU A 329 -29.05 -18.73 8.21
CA GLU A 329 -29.13 -19.53 9.44
C GLU A 329 -28.72 -20.99 9.23
N ASN A 330 -29.11 -21.60 8.10
CA ASN A 330 -28.73 -22.96 7.74
C ASN A 330 -27.21 -23.11 7.54
N VAL A 331 -26.55 -22.11 6.95
CA VAL A 331 -25.10 -22.08 6.74
C VAL A 331 -24.35 -21.98 8.06
N SER A 332 -24.68 -20.96 8.85
CA SER A 332 -24.02 -20.74 10.15
C SER A 332 -24.31 -21.88 11.13
N GLY A 333 -25.50 -22.49 11.06
CA GLY A 333 -25.87 -23.69 11.81
C GLY A 333 -25.04 -24.91 11.41
N ALA A 334 -24.88 -25.17 10.11
CA ALA A 334 -24.08 -26.30 9.61
C ALA A 334 -22.61 -26.18 10.03
N LEU A 335 -22.01 -24.97 9.93
CA LEU A 335 -20.64 -24.74 10.36
C LEU A 335 -20.47 -24.96 11.87
N LYS A 336 -21.35 -24.38 12.70
CA LYS A 336 -21.30 -24.55 14.16
C LYS A 336 -21.49 -26.00 14.60
N GLN A 337 -22.35 -26.75 13.91
CA GLN A 337 -22.57 -28.16 14.20
C GLN A 337 -21.33 -29.01 13.86
N SER A 338 -20.69 -28.75 12.73
CA SER A 338 -19.54 -29.53 12.29
C SER A 338 -18.21 -29.09 12.93
N SER A 339 -18.08 -27.84 13.33
CA SER A 339 -16.82 -27.23 13.80
C SER A 339 -17.12 -26.11 14.80
N PRO A 340 -17.58 -26.43 16.01
CA PRO A 340 -18.05 -25.46 17.00
C PRO A 340 -16.97 -24.47 17.45
N ASP A 341 -15.70 -24.86 17.40
CA ASP A 341 -14.56 -24.05 17.82
C ASP A 341 -13.93 -23.26 16.65
N PHE A 342 -14.52 -23.29 15.45
CA PHE A 342 -13.97 -22.59 14.29
C PHE A 342 -14.32 -21.10 14.32
N GLU A 343 -13.32 -20.26 14.56
CA GLU A 343 -13.46 -18.80 14.55
C GLU A 343 -13.08 -18.20 13.20
N ALA A 344 -14.06 -17.99 12.32
CA ALA A 344 -13.84 -17.32 11.05
C ALA A 344 -13.36 -15.86 11.27
N LYS A 345 -12.25 -15.50 10.62
CA LYS A 345 -11.70 -14.14 10.52
C LYS A 345 -12.08 -13.45 9.20
N ARG A 346 -12.38 -14.23 8.16
CA ARG A 346 -12.93 -13.77 6.88
C ARG A 346 -13.98 -14.77 6.40
N ILE A 347 -15.06 -14.27 5.79
CA ILE A 347 -16.17 -15.07 5.27
C ILE A 347 -16.45 -14.60 3.85
N ILE A 348 -16.48 -15.53 2.90
CA ILE A 348 -16.79 -15.24 1.51
C ILE A 348 -18.06 -15.98 1.13
N GLU A 349 -19.01 -15.29 0.50
CA GLU A 349 -20.11 -15.92 -0.23
C GLU A 349 -19.70 -16.03 -1.69
N SER A 350 -19.65 -17.25 -2.21
CA SER A 350 -19.26 -17.59 -3.56
C SER A 350 -20.47 -18.21 -4.29
N ILE A 351 -21.11 -17.42 -5.15
CA ILE A 351 -22.27 -17.86 -5.95
C ILE A 351 -21.76 -18.50 -7.23
N GLN A 352 -21.99 -19.81 -7.36
CA GLN A 352 -21.61 -20.58 -8.54
C GLN A 352 -22.59 -20.29 -9.67
N HIS A 353 -22.18 -19.42 -10.60
CA HIS A 353 -23.07 -18.85 -11.60
C HIS A 353 -23.69 -19.94 -12.49
N GLY A 354 -25.02 -19.95 -12.58
CA GLY A 354 -25.77 -20.89 -13.43
C GLY A 354 -25.99 -22.30 -12.85
N THR A 355 -25.54 -22.60 -11.62
CA THR A 355 -25.67 -23.95 -11.04
C THR A 355 -26.69 -24.05 -9.90
N GLY A 356 -27.17 -22.93 -9.36
CA GLY A 356 -28.02 -22.89 -8.16
C GLY A 356 -27.28 -23.25 -6.87
N ILE A 357 -25.95 -23.33 -6.93
CA ILE A 357 -25.08 -23.64 -5.80
C ILE A 357 -24.47 -22.34 -5.27
N THR A 358 -24.36 -22.24 -3.96
CA THR A 358 -23.58 -21.19 -3.29
C THR A 358 -22.64 -21.85 -2.30
N VAL A 359 -21.35 -21.53 -2.38
CA VAL A 359 -20.34 -21.99 -1.43
C VAL A 359 -20.02 -20.83 -0.49
N TYR A 360 -20.04 -21.10 0.81
CA TYR A 360 -19.60 -20.14 1.83
C TYR A 360 -18.26 -20.59 2.35
N GLU A 361 -17.25 -19.75 2.19
CA GLU A 361 -15.89 -20.03 2.59
C GLU A 361 -15.58 -19.30 3.89
N PHE A 362 -15.01 -20.02 4.83
CA PHE A 362 -14.68 -19.52 6.16
C PHE A 362 -13.19 -19.69 6.38
N TYR A 363 -12.49 -18.58 6.54
CA TYR A 363 -11.07 -18.55 6.76
C TYR A 363 -10.78 -18.20 8.21
N ALA A 364 -9.86 -18.93 8.83
CA ALA A 364 -9.39 -18.68 10.18
C ALA A 364 -7.85 -18.69 10.21
N VAL A 365 -7.28 -17.98 11.17
CA VAL A 365 -5.84 -17.94 11.43
C VAL A 365 -5.63 -18.26 12.89
N ASP A 366 -4.77 -19.23 13.18
CA ASP A 366 -4.44 -19.58 14.56
C ASP A 366 -3.40 -18.63 15.18
N SER A 367 -3.10 -18.81 16.46
CA SER A 367 -2.14 -17.96 17.18
C SER A 367 -0.70 -18.05 16.68
N GLN A 368 -0.39 -19.02 15.81
CA GLN A 368 0.90 -19.19 15.16
C GLN A 368 0.92 -18.63 13.74
N GLY A 369 -0.17 -17.97 13.31
CA GLY A 369 -0.29 -17.40 11.97
C GLY A 369 -0.65 -18.43 10.89
N LYS A 370 -0.99 -19.67 11.26
CA LYS A 370 -1.35 -20.69 10.28
C LYS A 370 -2.80 -20.51 9.83
N GLU A 371 -2.99 -20.38 8.53
CA GLU A 371 -4.30 -20.28 7.91
C GLU A 371 -5.02 -21.64 7.85
N SER A 372 -6.34 -21.62 7.98
CA SER A 372 -7.20 -22.78 7.77
C SER A 372 -8.52 -22.33 7.12
N ARG A 373 -9.13 -23.23 6.34
CA ARG A 373 -10.38 -22.97 5.64
C ARG A 373 -11.43 -24.06 5.92
N LYS A 374 -12.70 -23.66 5.94
CA LYS A 374 -13.88 -24.52 5.89
C LYS A 374 -14.84 -24.00 4.82
N GLU A 375 -15.56 -24.91 4.18
CA GLU A 375 -16.54 -24.56 3.17
C GLU A 375 -17.90 -25.17 3.51
N VAL A 376 -18.96 -24.40 3.30
CA VAL A 376 -20.35 -24.85 3.41
C VAL A 376 -21.02 -24.65 2.05
N LYS A 377 -21.37 -25.76 1.39
CA LYS A 377 -22.15 -25.73 0.15
C LYS A 377 -23.63 -25.62 0.47
N VAL A 378 -24.33 -24.72 -0.22
CA VAL A 378 -25.78 -24.61 -0.25
C VAL A 378 -26.29 -24.99 -1.62
N GLU A 379 -27.23 -25.94 -1.67
CA GLU A 379 -27.91 -26.37 -2.90
C GLU A 379 -29.34 -26.78 -2.54
N GLY A 380 -30.34 -26.26 -3.25
CA GLY A 380 -31.75 -26.56 -2.94
C GLY A 380 -32.21 -26.15 -1.54
N GLY A 381 -31.50 -25.21 -0.88
CA GLY A 381 -31.74 -24.77 0.49
C GLY A 381 -31.07 -25.62 1.58
N GLU A 382 -30.43 -26.73 1.22
CA GLU A 382 -29.67 -27.58 2.15
C GLU A 382 -28.23 -27.09 2.26
N ALA A 383 -27.72 -26.96 3.50
CA ALA A 383 -26.35 -26.54 3.78
C ALA A 383 -25.51 -27.73 4.26
N VAL A 384 -24.39 -28.01 3.58
CA VAL A 384 -23.50 -29.14 3.87
C VAL A 384 -22.06 -28.65 3.97
N VAL A 385 -21.40 -28.95 5.09
CA VAL A 385 -19.96 -28.69 5.28
C VAL A 385 -19.17 -29.65 4.41
N LEU A 386 -18.32 -29.12 3.54
CA LEU A 386 -17.52 -29.93 2.62
C LEU A 386 -16.28 -30.49 3.32
N ALA A 387 -15.97 -31.76 3.04
CA ALA A 387 -14.76 -32.42 3.52
C ALA A 387 -13.51 -32.10 2.66
N LYS A 388 -13.73 -31.58 1.45
CA LYS A 388 -12.72 -31.15 0.48
C LYS A 388 -13.20 -29.85 -0.16
N GLU A 389 -12.25 -29.06 -0.65
CA GLU A 389 -12.53 -27.84 -1.41
C GLU A 389 -13.43 -28.11 -2.62
N TRP A 390 -14.37 -27.19 -2.84
CA TRP A 390 -15.23 -27.12 -4.01
C TRP A 390 -14.39 -26.95 -5.29
N GLN A 391 -14.77 -27.65 -6.36
CA GLN A 391 -14.08 -27.58 -7.65
C GLN A 391 -15.07 -27.21 -8.75
N HIS A 392 -14.69 -26.21 -9.57
CA HIS A 392 -15.47 -25.70 -10.71
C HIS A 392 -15.43 -26.58 -11.97
#